data_AF-A0A955DP63-F1
#
_entry.id   AF-A0A955DP63-F1
#
_cell.length_a   1.000
_cell.length_b   1.000
_cell.length_c   1.000
_cell.angle_alpha   90.00
_cell.angle_beta   90.00
_cell.angle_gamma   90.00
#
_symmetry.space_group_name_H-M   'P 1'
#
loop_
_entity.id
_entity.type
_entity.pdbx_description
1 polymer ?
#
loop_
_entity_poly.entity_id
_entity_poly.type
_entity_poly.pdbx_seq_one_letter_code
_entity_poly.pdbx_strand_id
1 'polypeptide(L)'
;IANPPFNDGSKGEDGWGSSRIASDDPRLTVNGERLPLAARNANTMWMLHFLHHLSDTGSAGFVMATGELSNSETSRLAVRQALIEADVIDCIVQMPGQLFANTQIPCSLWFLAKNRSGTGGTRDRRGKVLFIDARTMGKLFDGSRKQKTLADDEIERIAAMYREFKRDGEPDAVPGFVAVASTDEIREHRFALTPGRYVGAEVGLDDGEPFEERLIDLKSVLTEQMSRSAQLSEQIEEVLGALTGE
;
A
#
# COMPACT_ATOMS: atom_id res chain seq x y z
N ILE A 1 -12.56 -13.51 3.00
CA ILE A 1 -11.80 -12.55 3.84
C ILE A 1 -10.52 -13.22 4.33
N ALA A 2 -9.41 -12.49 4.48
CA ALA A 2 -8.15 -13.08 4.95
C ALA A 2 -7.20 -12.05 5.60
N ASN A 3 -6.33 -12.54 6.48
CA ASN A 3 -5.16 -11.81 6.99
C ASN A 3 -3.95 -12.78 6.95
N PRO A 4 -3.33 -12.97 5.77
CA PRO A 4 -2.22 -13.90 5.64
C PRO A 4 -0.95 -13.34 6.31
N PRO A 5 0.03 -14.20 6.64
CA PRO A 5 1.31 -13.76 7.18
C PRO A 5 2.03 -12.82 6.21
N PHE A 6 2.40 -11.62 6.70
CA PHE A 6 3.05 -10.61 5.87
C PHE A 6 4.50 -10.97 5.58
N ASN A 7 4.92 -10.71 4.34
CA ASN A 7 6.30 -10.85 3.87
C ASN A 7 6.88 -12.25 4.16
N ASP A 8 6.03 -13.28 4.04
CA ASP A 8 6.45 -14.66 4.25
C ASP A 8 7.57 -15.02 3.26
N GLY A 9 8.59 -15.72 3.78
CA GLY A 9 9.83 -16.01 3.06
C GLY A 9 10.91 -14.92 3.11
N SER A 10 10.65 -13.74 3.70
CA SER A 10 11.65 -12.67 3.74
C SER A 10 12.94 -13.04 4.50
N LYS A 11 12.80 -13.88 5.53
CA LYS A 11 13.90 -14.31 6.41
C LYS A 11 14.46 -15.71 6.14
N GLY A 12 13.81 -16.51 5.27
CA GLY A 12 14.23 -17.87 4.96
C GLY A 12 15.25 -17.89 3.81
N GLU A 13 16.23 -18.79 3.88
CA GLU A 13 17.18 -19.02 2.78
C GLU A 13 16.44 -19.49 1.50
N ASP A 14 15.46 -20.38 1.66
CA ASP A 14 14.61 -20.91 0.58
C ASP A 14 13.35 -20.06 0.29
N GLY A 15 13.25 -18.87 0.88
CA GLY A 15 12.05 -18.04 0.79
C GLY A 15 10.82 -18.72 1.42
N TRP A 16 9.66 -18.57 0.78
CA TRP A 16 8.40 -19.21 1.22
C TRP A 16 8.09 -20.51 0.46
N GLY A 17 9.05 -21.04 -0.29
CA GLY A 17 8.84 -22.23 -1.13
C GLY A 17 8.23 -21.94 -2.50
N SER A 18 8.44 -20.73 -3.04
CA SER A 18 7.99 -20.34 -4.40
C SER A 18 8.45 -21.31 -5.50
N SER A 19 9.61 -21.96 -5.35
CA SER A 19 10.14 -22.96 -6.28
C SER A 19 9.29 -24.24 -6.37
N ARG A 20 8.40 -24.48 -5.40
CA ARG A 20 7.45 -25.61 -5.42
C ARG A 20 6.18 -25.30 -6.20
N ILE A 21 5.97 -24.05 -6.60
CA ILE A 21 4.85 -23.66 -7.44
C ILE A 21 5.20 -24.01 -8.88
N ALA A 22 4.34 -24.82 -9.51
CA ALA A 22 4.52 -25.19 -10.90
C ALA A 22 4.49 -23.92 -11.78
N SER A 23 5.32 -23.90 -12.82
CA SER A 23 5.43 -22.73 -13.68
C SER A 23 4.14 -22.42 -14.45
N ASP A 24 3.26 -23.41 -14.60
CA ASP A 24 1.95 -23.36 -15.24
C ASP A 24 0.77 -23.28 -14.26
N ASP A 25 1.03 -22.99 -12.99
CA ASP A 25 -0.03 -22.82 -12.00
C ASP A 25 -1.04 -21.74 -12.45
N PRO A 26 -2.35 -22.07 -12.55
CA PRO A 26 -3.34 -21.18 -13.11
C PRO A 26 -3.57 -19.92 -12.27
N ARG A 27 -3.15 -19.91 -11.00
CA ARG A 27 -3.21 -18.72 -10.13
C ARG A 27 -2.25 -17.64 -10.59
N LEU A 28 -1.20 -17.99 -11.35
CA LEU A 28 -0.21 -17.05 -11.87
C LEU A 28 -0.67 -16.34 -13.14
N THR A 29 -1.89 -16.58 -13.62
CA THR A 29 -2.40 -15.97 -14.85
C THR A 29 -3.49 -14.97 -14.52
N VAL A 30 -3.31 -13.72 -14.96
CA VAL A 30 -4.31 -12.65 -14.85
C VAL A 30 -4.48 -12.03 -16.23
N ASN A 31 -5.72 -11.93 -16.71
CA ASN A 31 -6.04 -11.42 -18.05
C ASN A 31 -5.25 -12.08 -19.19
N GLY A 32 -4.97 -13.37 -19.08
CA GLY A 32 -4.18 -14.14 -20.07
C GLY A 32 -2.67 -13.94 -19.99
N GLU A 33 -2.18 -13.04 -19.13
CA GLU A 33 -0.75 -12.81 -18.89
C GLU A 33 -0.27 -13.64 -17.70
N ARG A 34 0.87 -14.32 -17.87
CA ARG A 34 1.54 -15.06 -16.80
C ARG A 34 2.43 -14.12 -16.00
N LEU A 35 2.21 -14.06 -14.70
CA LEU A 35 2.89 -13.16 -13.78
C LEU A 35 4.07 -13.83 -13.07
N PRO A 36 5.15 -13.07 -12.81
CA PRO A 36 6.28 -13.54 -12.02
C PRO A 36 5.91 -13.68 -10.53
N LEU A 37 6.64 -14.55 -9.83
CA LEU A 37 6.55 -14.70 -8.37
C LEU A 37 7.75 -14.06 -7.67
N ALA A 38 7.47 -13.37 -6.56
CA ALA A 38 8.51 -12.87 -5.66
C ALA A 38 9.00 -14.03 -4.78
N ALA A 39 10.24 -14.47 -4.95
CA ALA A 39 10.75 -15.67 -4.28
C ALA A 39 10.83 -15.53 -2.74
N ARG A 40 11.08 -14.31 -2.26
CA ARG A 40 11.26 -13.98 -0.83
C ARG A 40 10.09 -13.21 -0.22
N ASN A 41 8.94 -13.16 -0.90
CA ASN A 41 7.75 -12.50 -0.40
C ASN A 41 6.48 -13.16 -0.97
N ALA A 42 5.69 -13.82 -0.12
CA ALA A 42 4.46 -14.50 -0.55
C ALA A 42 3.25 -13.57 -0.75
N ASN A 43 3.34 -12.28 -0.44
CA ASN A 43 2.16 -11.39 -0.41
C ASN A 43 1.40 -11.39 -1.75
N THR A 44 2.12 -11.26 -2.87
CA THR A 44 1.48 -11.25 -4.20
C THR A 44 0.90 -12.62 -4.57
N MET A 45 1.52 -13.72 -4.13
CA MET A 45 0.93 -15.05 -4.30
C MET A 45 -0.40 -15.17 -3.55
N TRP A 46 -0.51 -14.64 -2.32
CA TRP A 46 -1.77 -14.61 -1.60
C TRP A 46 -2.85 -13.82 -2.34
N MET A 47 -2.49 -12.64 -2.88
CA MET A 47 -3.41 -11.82 -3.67
C MET A 47 -3.93 -12.56 -4.90
N LEU A 48 -3.03 -13.21 -5.64
CA LEU A 48 -3.37 -14.02 -6.82
C LEU A 48 -4.22 -15.24 -6.45
N HIS A 49 -3.89 -15.92 -5.35
CA HIS A 49 -4.67 -17.03 -4.83
C HIS A 49 -6.11 -16.60 -4.48
N PHE A 50 -6.28 -15.47 -3.80
CA PHE A 50 -7.61 -14.95 -3.48
C PHE A 50 -8.39 -14.62 -4.75
N LEU A 51 -7.78 -13.94 -5.72
CA LEU A 51 -8.43 -13.60 -6.99
C LEU A 51 -8.88 -14.84 -7.77
N HIS A 52 -8.02 -15.86 -7.85
CA HIS A 52 -8.31 -17.09 -8.59
C HIS A 52 -9.54 -17.83 -8.04
N HIS A 53 -9.69 -17.87 -6.71
CA HIS A 53 -10.81 -18.55 -6.07
C HIS A 53 -12.08 -17.69 -5.91
N LEU A 54 -12.08 -16.44 -6.42
CA LEU A 54 -13.32 -15.67 -6.51
C LEU A 54 -14.20 -16.18 -7.64
N SER A 55 -15.50 -16.38 -7.35
CA SER A 55 -16.51 -16.54 -8.39
C SER A 55 -16.61 -15.28 -9.26
N ASP A 56 -17.19 -15.40 -10.45
CA ASP A 56 -17.29 -14.28 -11.42
C ASP A 56 -18.08 -13.07 -10.91
N THR A 57 -18.89 -13.26 -9.87
CA THR A 57 -19.64 -12.20 -9.19
C THR A 57 -19.13 -11.91 -7.77
N GLY A 58 -17.99 -12.51 -7.40
CA GLY A 58 -17.44 -12.49 -6.05
C GLY A 58 -16.66 -11.22 -5.72
N SER A 59 -16.44 -11.02 -4.43
CA SER A 59 -15.52 -10.01 -3.90
C SER A 59 -14.65 -10.60 -2.78
N ALA A 60 -13.41 -10.16 -2.66
CA ALA A 60 -12.52 -10.47 -1.55
C ALA A 60 -12.17 -9.20 -0.79
N GLY A 61 -11.98 -9.31 0.52
CA GLY A 61 -11.39 -8.29 1.37
C GLY A 61 -10.28 -8.91 2.20
N PHE A 62 -9.07 -8.36 2.18
CA PHE A 62 -7.95 -8.91 2.92
C PHE A 62 -6.97 -7.84 3.39
N VAL A 63 -6.21 -8.19 4.42
CA VAL A 63 -5.17 -7.32 4.98
C VAL A 63 -3.84 -7.63 4.29
N MET A 64 -3.08 -6.60 3.93
CA MET A 64 -1.71 -6.70 3.39
C MET A 64 -0.77 -5.72 4.08
N ALA A 65 0.53 -6.02 4.05
CA ALA A 65 1.55 -5.04 4.41
C ALA A 65 1.48 -3.82 3.48
N THR A 66 1.60 -2.61 4.05
CA THR A 66 1.55 -1.33 3.30
C THR A 66 2.54 -1.28 2.14
N GLY A 67 3.67 -2.00 2.24
CA GLY A 67 4.66 -2.07 1.17
C GLY A 67 4.10 -2.55 -0.18
N GLU A 68 3.06 -3.38 -0.20
CA GLU A 68 2.45 -3.84 -1.47
C GLU A 68 1.82 -2.71 -2.29
N LEU A 69 1.47 -1.58 -1.66
CA LEU A 69 0.89 -0.43 -2.35
C LEU A 69 1.85 0.19 -3.37
N SER A 70 3.17 0.16 -3.13
CA SER A 70 4.12 0.94 -3.95
C SER A 70 5.49 0.32 -4.16
N ASN A 71 5.74 -0.90 -3.67
CA ASN A 71 7.05 -1.54 -3.84
C ASN A 71 7.44 -1.66 -5.33
N SER A 72 8.73 -1.45 -5.61
CA SER A 72 9.32 -1.39 -6.95
C SER A 72 9.98 -2.68 -7.41
N GLU A 73 9.98 -3.75 -6.61
CA GLU A 73 10.40 -5.07 -7.04
C GLU A 73 9.59 -5.48 -8.27
N THR A 74 10.27 -5.80 -9.37
CA THR A 74 9.64 -6.05 -10.69
C THR A 74 8.51 -7.07 -10.62
N SER A 75 8.71 -8.15 -9.84
CA SER A 75 7.72 -9.21 -9.68
C SER A 75 6.42 -8.69 -9.03
N ARG A 76 6.55 -7.83 -8.01
CA ARG A 76 5.42 -7.27 -7.26
C ARG A 76 4.72 -6.16 -8.01
N LEU A 77 5.50 -5.33 -8.72
CA LEU A 77 4.96 -4.31 -9.62
C LEU A 77 4.13 -4.96 -10.73
N ALA A 78 4.63 -6.04 -11.36
CA ALA A 78 3.91 -6.74 -12.42
C ALA A 78 2.53 -7.27 -11.95
N VAL A 79 2.46 -7.85 -10.75
CA VAL A 79 1.17 -8.27 -10.19
C VAL A 79 0.25 -7.07 -9.96
N ARG A 80 0.75 -5.98 -9.38
CA ARG A 80 -0.07 -4.77 -9.13
C ARG A 80 -0.60 -4.16 -10.44
N GLN A 81 0.24 -4.11 -11.48
CA GLN A 81 -0.14 -3.69 -12.82
C GLN A 81 -1.26 -4.57 -13.38
N ALA A 82 -1.08 -5.89 -13.37
CA ALA A 82 -2.05 -6.82 -13.91
C ALA A 82 -3.40 -6.76 -13.17
N LEU A 83 -3.41 -6.55 -11.85
CA LEU A 83 -4.65 -6.41 -11.08
C LEU A 83 -5.41 -5.11 -11.40
N ILE A 84 -4.69 -4.02 -11.68
CA ILE A 84 -5.29 -2.75 -12.10
C ILE A 84 -5.82 -2.85 -13.54
N GLU A 85 -5.01 -3.37 -14.47
CA GLU A 85 -5.38 -3.49 -15.88
C GLU A 85 -6.48 -4.54 -16.12
N ALA A 86 -6.55 -5.57 -15.28
CA ALA A 86 -7.67 -6.51 -15.27
C ALA A 86 -8.94 -5.94 -14.62
N ASP A 87 -8.89 -4.71 -14.12
CA ASP A 87 -10.00 -4.02 -13.47
C ASP A 87 -10.63 -4.86 -12.34
N VAL A 88 -9.79 -5.41 -11.45
CA VAL A 88 -10.27 -6.22 -10.31
C VAL A 88 -10.06 -5.58 -8.93
N ILE A 89 -9.25 -4.52 -8.83
CA ILE A 89 -9.09 -3.77 -7.57
C ILE A 89 -10.25 -2.79 -7.43
N ASP A 90 -11.04 -2.95 -6.37
CA ASP A 90 -12.25 -2.14 -6.13
C ASP A 90 -11.98 -1.00 -5.16
N CYS A 91 -11.24 -1.28 -4.08
CA CYS A 91 -10.93 -0.29 -3.05
C CYS A 91 -9.62 -0.62 -2.32
N ILE A 92 -8.88 0.42 -1.97
CA ILE A 92 -7.69 0.38 -1.12
C ILE A 92 -7.91 1.29 0.10
N VAL A 93 -7.68 0.75 1.29
CA VAL A 93 -7.69 1.52 2.54
C VAL A 93 -6.32 1.43 3.18
N GLN A 94 -5.63 2.55 3.37
CA GLN A 94 -4.39 2.58 4.14
C GLN A 94 -4.71 2.82 5.61
N MET A 95 -4.36 1.85 6.46
CA MET A 95 -4.76 1.86 7.86
C MET A 95 -3.76 2.65 8.74
N PRO A 96 -4.19 3.09 9.93
CA PRO A 96 -3.27 3.57 10.96
C PRO A 96 -2.14 2.57 11.24
N GLY A 97 -0.96 3.09 11.56
CA GLY A 97 0.09 2.28 12.17
C GLY A 97 -0.33 1.75 13.54
N GLN A 98 0.39 0.75 14.04
CA GLN A 98 0.26 0.24 15.42
C GLN A 98 -1.10 -0.38 15.79
N LEU A 99 -1.91 -0.81 14.81
CA LEU A 99 -3.14 -1.56 15.09
C LEU A 99 -2.87 -2.98 15.61
N PHE A 100 -1.79 -3.62 15.15
CA PHE A 100 -1.42 -4.97 15.56
C PHE A 100 -0.56 -4.97 16.82
N ALA A 101 -0.89 -5.84 17.77
CA ALA A 101 -0.08 -6.04 18.97
C ALA A 101 1.29 -6.68 18.66
N ASN A 102 1.36 -7.52 17.62
CA ASN A 102 2.51 -8.41 17.37
C ASN A 102 3.50 -7.89 16.31
N THR A 103 3.17 -6.80 15.60
CA THR A 103 4.05 -6.25 14.56
C THR A 103 3.89 -4.74 14.43
N GLN A 104 5.00 -4.07 14.14
CA GLN A 104 5.01 -2.63 13.82
C GLN A 104 4.77 -2.36 12.33
N ILE A 105 4.67 -3.41 11.50
CA ILE A 105 4.41 -3.26 10.07
C ILE A 105 3.00 -2.69 9.90
N PRO A 106 2.84 -1.47 9.33
CA PRO A 106 1.52 -0.92 9.03
C PRO A 106 0.86 -1.73 7.93
N CYS A 107 -0.46 -1.80 7.95
CA CYS A 107 -1.24 -2.54 6.98
C CYS A 107 -2.12 -1.67 6.10
N SER A 108 -2.62 -2.29 5.04
CA SER A 108 -3.65 -1.77 4.17
C SER A 108 -4.71 -2.85 3.99
N LEU A 109 -5.96 -2.44 3.78
CA LEU A 109 -7.03 -3.31 3.35
C LEU A 109 -7.15 -3.22 1.84
N TRP A 110 -7.25 -4.38 1.21
CA TRP A 110 -7.44 -4.52 -0.22
C TRP A 110 -8.80 -5.17 -0.47
N PHE A 111 -9.56 -4.58 -1.37
CA PHE A 111 -10.81 -5.13 -1.85
C PHE A 111 -10.69 -5.45 -3.33
N LEU A 112 -10.89 -6.73 -3.66
CA LEU A 112 -11.00 -7.20 -5.04
C LEU A 112 -12.46 -7.50 -5.36
N ALA A 113 -12.90 -7.23 -6.58
CA ALA A 113 -14.25 -7.50 -7.03
C ALA A 113 -14.29 -7.84 -8.52
N LYS A 114 -15.04 -8.89 -8.89
CA LYS A 114 -15.36 -9.21 -10.29
C LYS A 114 -16.74 -8.66 -10.71
N ASN A 115 -17.60 -8.33 -9.75
CA ASN A 115 -18.93 -7.72 -9.95
C ASN A 115 -18.87 -6.18 -10.02
N ARG A 116 -18.18 -5.64 -11.02
CA ARG A 116 -17.96 -4.19 -11.16
C ARG A 116 -18.80 -3.51 -12.26
N SER A 117 -19.53 -4.30 -13.05
CA SER A 117 -20.34 -3.85 -14.20
C SER A 117 -21.77 -3.40 -13.88
N GLY A 118 -22.13 -3.25 -12.60
CA GLY A 118 -23.46 -2.76 -12.20
C GLY A 118 -24.57 -3.80 -12.09
N THR A 119 -24.23 -5.07 -11.87
CA THR A 119 -25.22 -6.14 -11.64
C THR A 119 -25.39 -6.43 -10.13
N GLY A 120 -26.52 -7.02 -9.75
CA GLY A 120 -26.76 -7.52 -8.38
C GLY A 120 -26.85 -6.44 -7.30
N GLY A 121 -27.39 -5.26 -7.63
CA GLY A 121 -27.53 -4.14 -6.67
C GLY A 121 -26.23 -3.39 -6.40
N THR A 122 -25.27 -3.46 -7.31
CA THR A 122 -24.08 -2.61 -7.35
C THR A 122 -24.16 -1.67 -8.55
N ARG A 123 -23.41 -0.57 -8.54
CA ARG A 123 -23.29 0.32 -9.70
C ARG A 123 -22.15 -0.11 -10.63
N ASP A 124 -22.19 0.37 -11.87
CA ASP A 124 -21.02 0.31 -12.75
C ASP A 124 -19.93 1.23 -12.19
N ARG A 125 -18.75 0.66 -11.95
CA ARG A 125 -17.58 1.33 -11.39
C ARG A 125 -16.28 0.81 -12.02
N ARG A 126 -16.39 0.25 -13.22
CA ARG A 126 -15.23 -0.20 -14.00
C ARG A 126 -14.29 0.97 -14.29
N GLY A 127 -12.99 0.69 -14.31
CA GLY A 127 -11.94 1.67 -14.56
C GLY A 127 -11.73 2.69 -13.43
N LYS A 128 -12.35 2.49 -12.26
CA LYS A 128 -12.28 3.41 -11.11
C LYS A 128 -11.95 2.68 -9.81
N VAL A 129 -11.00 3.17 -9.03
CA VAL A 129 -10.61 2.59 -7.74
C VAL A 129 -10.88 3.61 -6.62
N LEU A 130 -11.50 3.15 -5.53
CA LEU A 130 -11.68 3.97 -4.33
C LEU A 130 -10.43 3.92 -3.45
N PHE A 131 -9.87 5.08 -3.13
CA PHE A 131 -8.77 5.24 -2.18
C PHE A 131 -9.27 5.90 -0.89
N ILE A 132 -8.98 5.26 0.24
CA ILE A 132 -9.26 5.80 1.57
C ILE A 132 -7.95 5.85 2.37
N ASP A 133 -7.61 7.03 2.86
CA ASP A 133 -6.50 7.23 3.79
C ASP A 133 -7.03 7.36 5.21
N ALA A 134 -6.84 6.31 6.01
CA ALA A 134 -7.24 6.28 7.41
C ALA A 134 -6.03 6.43 8.36
N ARG A 135 -4.84 6.82 7.88
CA ARG A 135 -3.61 6.81 8.70
C ARG A 135 -3.69 7.65 9.97
N THR A 136 -4.44 8.74 9.93
CA THR A 136 -4.62 9.70 11.04
C THR A 136 -5.68 9.25 12.05
N MET A 137 -6.48 8.23 11.71
CA MET A 137 -7.51 7.68 12.59
C MET A 137 -6.94 6.85 13.74
N GLY A 138 -7.81 6.53 14.68
CA GLY A 138 -7.56 5.65 15.80
C GLY A 138 -6.97 6.34 17.01
N LYS A 139 -7.38 5.86 18.18
CA LYS A 139 -6.91 6.29 19.49
C LYS A 139 -6.01 5.22 20.12
N LEU A 140 -5.24 5.60 21.14
CA LEU A 140 -4.51 4.61 21.93
C LEU A 140 -5.49 3.62 22.56
N PHE A 141 -5.15 2.34 22.48
CA PHE A 141 -5.88 1.28 23.16
C PHE A 141 -5.69 1.41 24.67
N ASP A 142 -6.76 1.24 25.44
CA ASP A 142 -6.74 1.39 26.90
C ASP A 142 -5.71 0.44 27.53
N GLY A 143 -4.76 1.00 28.29
CA GLY A 143 -3.67 0.24 28.89
C GLY A 143 -2.46 -0.02 27.97
N SER A 144 -2.48 0.47 26.72
CA SER A 144 -1.32 0.43 25.81
C SER A 144 -0.68 1.80 25.64
N ARG A 145 0.66 1.83 25.54
CA ARG A 145 1.43 3.04 25.22
C ARG A 145 1.67 3.25 23.72
N LYS A 146 1.34 2.24 22.89
CA LYS A 146 1.67 2.24 21.46
C LYS A 146 0.54 1.72 20.58
N GLN A 147 -0.19 0.70 21.04
CA GLN A 147 -1.22 0.09 20.20
C GLN A 147 -2.38 1.04 20.03
N LYS A 148 -2.85 1.18 18.78
CA LYS A 148 -4.06 1.93 18.45
C LYS A 148 -5.26 1.00 18.29
N THR A 149 -6.45 1.54 18.51
CA THR A 149 -7.73 0.96 18.13
C THR A 149 -8.54 1.99 17.37
N LEU A 150 -9.34 1.53 16.42
CA LEU A 150 -10.36 2.37 15.78
C LEU A 150 -11.60 2.40 16.67
N ALA A 151 -12.28 3.54 16.67
CA ALA A 151 -13.61 3.66 17.22
C ALA A 151 -14.67 3.19 16.20
N ASP A 152 -15.86 2.81 16.68
CA ASP A 152 -16.91 2.25 15.83
C ASP A 152 -17.40 3.24 14.76
N ASP A 153 -17.41 4.53 15.07
CA ASP A 153 -17.74 5.61 14.14
C ASP A 153 -16.67 5.80 13.05
N GLU A 154 -15.39 5.62 13.36
CA GLU A 154 -14.31 5.61 12.36
C GLU A 154 -14.44 4.42 11.41
N ILE A 155 -14.76 3.23 11.95
CA ILE A 155 -15.01 2.02 11.15
C ILE A 155 -16.21 2.24 10.23
N GLU A 156 -17.31 2.77 10.78
CA GLU A 156 -18.53 3.05 10.02
C GLU A 156 -18.30 4.11 8.94
N ARG A 157 -17.50 5.14 9.23
CA ARG A 157 -17.11 6.17 8.25
C ARG A 157 -16.37 5.56 7.05
N ILE A 158 -15.39 4.68 7.28
CA ILE A 158 -14.70 3.97 6.20
C ILE A 158 -15.67 3.06 5.42
N ALA A 159 -16.50 2.30 6.14
CA ALA A 159 -17.45 1.37 5.54
C ALA A 159 -18.55 2.07 4.73
N ALA A 160 -18.98 3.26 5.14
CA ALA A 160 -19.94 4.09 4.42
C ALA A 160 -19.41 4.51 3.06
N MET A 161 -18.17 5.02 2.99
CA MET A 161 -17.54 5.43 1.72
C MET A 161 -17.45 4.27 0.72
N TYR A 162 -17.09 3.07 1.19
CA TYR A 162 -17.05 1.90 0.31
C TYR A 162 -18.45 1.42 -0.12
N ARG A 163 -19.46 1.50 0.77
CA ARG A 163 -20.85 1.16 0.40
C ARG A 163 -21.41 2.12 -0.64
N GLU A 164 -21.21 3.41 -0.45
CA GLU A 164 -21.60 4.46 -1.38
C GLU A 164 -20.94 4.23 -2.74
N PHE A 165 -19.60 4.07 -2.75
CA PHE A 165 -18.83 3.76 -3.96
C PHE A 165 -19.33 2.51 -4.69
N LYS A 166 -19.77 1.48 -3.95
CA LYS A 166 -20.18 0.20 -4.53
C LYS A 166 -21.62 0.23 -5.07
N ARG A 167 -22.52 1.02 -4.48
CA ARG A 167 -23.97 0.91 -4.73
C ARG A 167 -24.61 2.21 -5.18
N ASP A 168 -24.32 3.30 -4.49
CA ASP A 168 -25.16 4.50 -4.52
C ASP A 168 -24.59 5.54 -5.50
N GLY A 169 -23.26 5.70 -5.54
CA GLY A 169 -22.64 6.73 -6.34
C GLY A 169 -21.12 6.75 -6.24
N GLU A 170 -20.53 7.86 -6.67
CA GLU A 170 -19.13 8.16 -6.45
C GLU A 170 -19.03 9.06 -5.22
N PRO A 171 -18.35 8.64 -4.14
CA PRO A 171 -18.22 9.48 -2.95
C PRO A 171 -17.52 10.79 -3.29
N ASP A 172 -18.03 11.89 -2.71
CA ASP A 172 -17.38 13.19 -2.83
C ASP A 172 -15.96 13.14 -2.26
N ALA A 173 -15.00 13.70 -3.00
CA ALA A 173 -13.61 13.73 -2.57
C ALA A 173 -13.47 14.58 -1.31
N VAL A 174 -12.85 14.01 -0.28
CA VAL A 174 -12.50 14.72 0.96
C VAL A 174 -10.98 14.74 1.06
N PRO A 175 -10.34 15.93 0.97
CA PRO A 175 -8.89 16.06 1.03
C PRO A 175 -8.30 15.36 2.27
N GLY A 176 -7.28 14.52 2.05
CA GLY A 176 -6.63 13.74 3.10
C GLY A 176 -7.38 12.49 3.55
N PHE A 177 -8.58 12.21 3.04
CA PHE A 177 -9.40 11.09 3.50
C PHE A 177 -9.88 10.16 2.38
N VAL A 178 -10.59 10.66 1.37
CA VAL A 178 -11.19 9.79 0.33
C VAL A 178 -11.14 10.44 -1.04
N ALA A 179 -10.83 9.63 -2.05
CA ALA A 179 -10.89 10.02 -3.45
C ALA A 179 -11.12 8.77 -4.32
N VAL A 180 -11.68 8.98 -5.50
CA VAL A 180 -11.79 7.97 -6.54
C VAL A 180 -10.83 8.34 -7.66
N ALA A 181 -10.00 7.40 -8.08
CA ALA A 181 -9.09 7.60 -9.21
C ALA A 181 -9.37 6.61 -10.33
N SER A 182 -9.19 7.06 -11.56
CA SER A 182 -9.28 6.27 -12.77
C SER A 182 -8.04 5.38 -12.95
N THR A 183 -8.19 4.31 -13.73
CA THR A 183 -7.06 3.47 -14.14
C THR A 183 -5.96 4.28 -14.84
N ASP A 184 -6.32 5.33 -15.59
CA ASP A 184 -5.37 6.18 -16.29
C ASP A 184 -4.53 7.03 -15.33
N GLU A 185 -5.14 7.66 -14.33
CA GLU A 185 -4.43 8.38 -13.26
C GLU A 185 -3.50 7.44 -12.47
N ILE A 186 -3.94 6.21 -12.20
CA ILE A 186 -3.11 5.20 -11.54
C ILE A 186 -1.89 4.83 -12.41
N ARG A 187 -2.06 4.79 -13.74
CA ARG A 187 -0.97 4.53 -14.70
C ARG A 187 0.04 5.68 -14.70
N GLU A 188 -0.41 6.94 -14.65
CA GLU A 188 0.46 8.11 -14.52
C GLU A 188 1.30 8.07 -13.23
N HIS A 189 0.72 7.55 -12.14
CA HIS A 189 1.41 7.31 -10.88
C HIS A 189 2.21 5.99 -10.84
N ARG A 190 2.52 5.40 -12.00
CA ARG A 190 3.31 4.16 -12.14
C ARG A 190 2.74 3.02 -11.29
N PHE A 191 1.41 2.93 -11.25
CA PHE A 191 0.67 1.92 -10.51
C PHE A 191 0.91 1.94 -8.99
N ALA A 192 1.35 3.06 -8.42
CA ALA A 192 1.45 3.21 -6.97
C ALA A 192 0.04 3.39 -6.38
N LEU A 193 -0.38 2.51 -5.48
CA LEU A 193 -1.73 2.48 -4.90
C LEU A 193 -1.79 3.11 -3.49
N THR A 194 -0.80 3.91 -3.10
CA THR A 194 -0.82 4.62 -1.83
C THR A 194 -1.92 5.69 -1.84
N PRO A 195 -2.97 5.59 -0.99
CA PRO A 195 -4.07 6.56 -0.97
C PRO A 195 -3.63 8.02 -0.90
N GLY A 196 -2.58 8.34 -0.14
CA GLY A 196 -2.02 9.70 -0.03
C GLY A 196 -1.61 10.36 -1.36
N ARG A 197 -1.47 9.60 -2.46
CA ARG A 197 -1.23 10.18 -3.80
C ARG A 197 -2.51 10.71 -4.46
N TYR A 198 -3.67 10.20 -4.06
CA TYR A 198 -4.95 10.45 -4.71
C TYR A 198 -5.87 11.32 -3.86
N VAL A 199 -5.84 11.15 -2.53
CA VAL A 199 -6.74 11.88 -1.62
C VAL A 199 -6.30 13.33 -1.38
N GLY A 200 -5.14 13.74 -1.87
CA GLY A 200 -4.56 15.06 -1.56
C GLY A 200 -4.13 15.20 -0.10
N ALA A 201 -3.72 16.41 0.28
CA ALA A 201 -3.44 16.73 1.68
C ALA A 201 -4.72 17.23 2.35
N GLU A 202 -4.96 16.83 3.60
CA GLU A 202 -5.95 17.47 4.45
C GLU A 202 -5.58 18.96 4.54
N VAL A 203 -6.54 19.85 4.28
CA VAL A 203 -6.31 21.29 4.46
C VAL A 203 -6.29 21.57 5.97
N GLY A 204 -5.14 21.33 6.60
CA GLY A 204 -4.84 21.58 8.01
C GLY A 204 -3.94 20.49 8.59
N LEU A 205 -2.72 20.74 9.08
CA LEU A 205 -2.05 21.99 9.44
C LEU A 205 -1.07 22.37 8.33
N ASP A 206 -1.38 23.44 7.59
CA ASP A 206 -0.28 24.28 7.14
C ASP A 206 0.30 24.87 8.43
N ASP A 207 1.59 24.65 8.68
CA ASP A 207 2.31 25.27 9.79
C ASP A 207 2.36 26.82 9.60
N GLY A 208 1.72 27.32 8.53
CA GLY A 208 1.79 28.68 8.01
C GLY A 208 3.05 28.89 7.20
N GLU A 209 3.81 27.82 6.93
CA GLU A 209 5.13 27.89 6.32
C GLU A 209 5.00 27.51 4.85
N PRO A 210 5.09 28.49 3.93
CA PRO A 210 5.06 28.24 2.49
C PRO A 210 6.03 27.12 2.13
N PHE A 211 5.61 26.24 1.21
CA PHE A 211 6.46 25.16 0.70
C PHE A 211 7.88 25.63 0.32
N GLU A 212 8.00 26.86 -0.18
CA GLU A 212 9.27 27.49 -0.53
C GLU A 212 10.18 27.71 0.70
N GLU A 213 9.64 28.11 1.84
CA GLU A 213 10.38 28.30 3.09
C GLU A 213 10.84 26.94 3.66
N ARG A 214 9.93 25.95 3.70
CA ARG A 214 10.27 24.60 4.16
C ARG A 214 11.31 23.91 3.26
N LEU A 215 11.27 24.18 1.95
CA LEU A 215 12.26 23.68 1.00
C LEU A 215 13.65 24.29 1.23
N ILE A 216 13.71 25.58 1.58
CA ILE A 216 14.96 26.26 1.94
C ILE A 216 15.56 25.61 3.19
N ASP A 217 14.75 25.38 4.22
CA ASP A 217 15.20 24.75 5.47
C ASP A 217 15.65 23.30 5.25
N LEU A 218 14.87 22.50 4.52
CA LEU A 218 15.25 21.14 4.16
C LEU A 218 16.55 21.10 3.34
N LYS A 219 16.76 22.04 2.43
CA LYS A 219 18.01 22.17 1.65
C LYS A 219 19.18 22.55 2.55
N SER A 220 18.98 23.44 3.51
CA SER A 220 20.00 23.83 4.50
C SER A 220 20.43 22.62 5.32
N VAL A 221 19.47 21.90 5.90
CA VAL A 221 19.71 20.67 6.68
C VAL A 221 20.43 19.63 5.84
N LEU A 222 20.02 19.42 4.59
CA LEU A 222 20.67 18.48 3.68
C LEU A 222 22.14 18.85 3.44
N THR A 223 22.42 20.13 3.23
CA THR A 223 23.79 20.63 2.97
C THR A 223 24.68 20.47 4.21
N GLU A 224 24.14 20.72 5.40
CA GLU A 224 24.84 20.48 6.67
C GLU A 224 25.16 18.98 6.85
N GLN A 225 24.18 18.11 6.60
CA GLN A 225 24.36 16.65 6.69
C GLN A 225 25.39 16.13 5.68
N MET A 226 25.41 16.66 4.46
CA MET A 226 26.44 16.32 3.46
C MET A 226 27.83 16.75 3.91
N SER A 227 27.96 17.96 4.49
CA SER A 227 29.25 18.46 5.00
C SER A 227 29.75 17.61 6.16
N ARG A 228 28.84 17.24 7.07
CA ARG A 228 29.15 16.36 8.20
C ARG A 228 29.54 14.96 7.73
N SER A 229 28.87 14.42 6.72
CA SER A 229 29.23 13.16 6.10
C SER A 229 30.65 13.19 5.53
N ALA A 230 31.04 14.27 4.84
CA ALA A 230 32.37 14.41 4.28
C ALA A 230 33.46 14.45 5.37
N GLN A 231 33.22 15.20 6.45
CA GLN A 231 34.14 15.26 7.60
C GLN A 231 34.31 13.89 8.27
N LEU A 232 33.23 13.14 8.45
CA LEU A 232 33.32 11.79 9.00
C LEU A 232 34.07 10.85 8.06
N SER A 233 33.88 10.97 6.74
CA SER A 233 34.64 10.19 5.76
C SER A 233 36.15 10.48 5.85
N GLU A 234 36.54 11.74 5.96
CA GLU A 234 37.94 12.14 6.12
C GLU A 234 38.55 11.59 7.42
N GLN A 235 37.82 11.66 8.53
CA GLN A 235 38.24 11.06 9.81
C GLN A 235 38.38 9.54 9.73
N ILE A 236 37.50 8.86 8.99
CA ILE A 236 37.61 7.41 8.77
C ILE A 236 38.86 7.08 7.96
N GLU A 237 39.16 7.84 6.91
CA GLU A 237 40.37 7.66 6.11
C GLU A 237 41.64 7.90 6.93
N GLU A 238 41.66 8.92 7.78
CA GLU A 238 42.78 9.21 8.69
C GLU A 238 43.03 8.05 9.66
N VAL A 239 41.97 7.52 10.29
CA VAL A 239 42.07 6.38 11.21
C VAL A 239 42.50 5.10 10.48
N LEU A 240 41.99 4.87 9.27
CA LEU A 240 42.38 3.70 8.46
C LEU A 240 43.85 3.78 8.02
N GLY A 241 44.32 4.94 7.57
CA GLY A 241 45.72 5.17 7.21
C GLY A 241 46.67 4.88 8.40
N ALA A 242 46.31 5.39 9.58
CA ALA A 242 47.06 5.15 10.81
C ALA A 242 47.11 3.66 11.23
N LEU A 243 46.11 2.85 10.84
CA LEU A 243 46.06 1.41 11.10
C LEU A 243 46.80 0.58 10.03
N THR A 244 46.87 1.05 8.79
CA THR A 244 47.55 0.35 7.69
C THR A 244 49.03 0.69 7.56
N GLY A 245 49.54 1.69 8.30
CA GLY A 245 50.97 1.98 8.41
C GLY A 245 51.58 2.64 7.17
N GLU A 246 50.82 3.51 6.50
CA GLU A 246 51.36 4.57 5.62
C GLU A 246 51.29 5.93 6.33
#